data_AF-A0A2U3NF08-F1
#
_entry.id   AF-A0A2U3NF08-F1
#
_cell.length_a   1.000
_cell.length_b   1.000
_cell.length_c   1.000
_cell.angle_alpha   90.00
_cell.angle_beta   90.00
_cell.angle_gamma   90.00
#
_symmetry.space_group_name_H-M   'P 1'
#
loop_
_entity.id
_entity.type
_entity.pdbx_description
1 polymer ?
#
loop_
_entity_poly.entity_id
_entity_poly.type
_entity_poly.pdbx_seq_one_letter_code
_entity_poly.pdbx_strand_id
1 'polypeptide(L)' 'VLVSGPVRIEMPDGGVVESDRFMVAICTCRRSEAYPLCDTSHRRCRRTGKRAGAEGSRKAMANPAAAATTSDPAATTP' A
#
# COMPACT_ATOMS: atom_id res chain seq x y z
N VAL A 1 -10.83 -2.12 -0.26
CA VAL A 1 -11.47 -2.20 -1.60
C VAL A 1 -10.47 -2.81 -2.56
N LEU A 2 -10.92 -3.60 -3.54
CA LEU A 2 -10.06 -4.11 -4.59
C LEU A 2 -10.41 -3.41 -5.91
N VAL A 3 -9.40 -3.06 -6.68
CA VAL A 3 -9.51 -2.36 -7.95
C VAL A 3 -8.68 -3.12 -8.97
N SER A 4 -9.19 -3.31 -10.19
CA SER A 4 -8.39 -3.85 -11.29
C SER A 4 -7.35 -2.79 -11.70
N GLY A 5 -6.08 -3.15 -11.76
CA GLY A 5 -5.01 -2.23 -12.17
C GLY A 5 -4.58 -2.39 -13.62
N PRO A 6 -3.54 -1.65 -14.06
CA PRO A 6 -2.74 -0.67 -13.32
C PRO A 6 -3.53 0.58 -12.91
N VAL A 7 -3.16 1.23 -11.81
CA VAL A 7 -3.86 2.42 -11.28
C VAL A 7 -2.91 3.57 -10.99
N ARG A 8 -3.40 4.79 -11.20
CA ARG A 8 -2.80 6.06 -10.79
C ARG A 8 -3.78 6.76 -9.87
N ILE A 9 -3.36 7.06 -8.65
CA ILE A 9 -4.22 7.59 -7.59
C ILE A 9 -3.75 8.99 -7.24
N GLU A 10 -4.61 9.97 -7.44
CA GLU A 10 -4.40 11.34 -7.02
C GLU A 10 -4.89 11.54 -5.58
N MET A 11 -4.05 12.15 -4.77
CA MET A 11 -4.32 12.42 -3.37
C MET A 11 -4.76 13.88 -3.19
N PRO A 12 -5.52 14.19 -2.12
CA PRO A 12 -5.99 15.55 -1.86
C PRO A 12 -4.88 16.58 -1.63
N ASP A 13 -3.67 16.14 -1.26
CA ASP A 13 -2.48 16.96 -1.10
C ASP A 13 -1.72 17.20 -2.42
N GLY A 14 -2.25 16.70 -3.55
CA GLY A 14 -1.62 16.75 -4.86
C GLY A 14 -0.60 15.63 -5.11
N GLY A 15 -0.39 14.72 -4.16
CA GLY A 15 0.47 13.56 -4.34
C GLY A 15 -0.11 12.55 -5.34
N VAL A 16 0.76 11.81 -6.02
CA VAL A 16 0.36 10.74 -6.94
C VAL A 16 1.03 9.44 -6.53
N VAL A 17 0.24 8.37 -6.43
CA VAL A 17 0.73 7.01 -6.17
C VAL A 17 0.31 6.09 -7.30
N GLU A 18 1.27 5.37 -7.86
CA GLU A 18 1.06 4.46 -8.99
C GLU A 18 1.26 3.02 -8.57
N SER A 19 0.48 2.11 -9.16
CA SER A 19 0.66 0.68 -9.01
C SER A 19 0.43 -0.01 -10.35
N ASP A 20 1.41 -0.79 -10.77
CA ASP A 20 1.43 -1.57 -12.00
C ASP A 20 0.76 -2.95 -11.86
N ARG A 21 0.28 -3.29 -10.66
CA ARG A 21 -0.32 -4.59 -10.40
C ARG A 21 -1.70 -4.71 -11.02
N PHE A 22 -2.02 -5.89 -11.54
CA PHE A 22 -3.33 -6.18 -12.14
C PHE A 22 -4.50 -6.12 -11.16
N MET A 23 -4.25 -6.27 -9.85
CA MET A 23 -5.25 -6.05 -8.81
C MET A 23 -4.62 -5.29 -7.66
N VAL A 24 -5.23 -4.18 -7.28
CA VAL A 24 -4.71 -3.24 -6.28
C VAL A 24 -5.69 -3.12 -5.13
N ALA A 25 -5.18 -3.30 -3.91
CA ALA A 25 -5.97 -3.12 -2.70
C ALA A 25 -5.85 -1.68 -2.20
N ILE A 26 -6.98 -0.96 -2.18
CA ILE A 26 -7.07 0.42 -1.67
C ILE A 26 -7.50 0.41 -0.21
N CYS A 27 -6.77 1.19 0.59
CA CYS A 27 -7.02 1.36 2.01
C CYS A 27 -8.25 2.24 2.24
N THR A 28 -9.27 1.69 2.89
CA THR A 28 -10.45 2.44 3.34
C THR A 28 -10.45 2.72 4.84
N CYS A 29 -9.45 2.21 5.56
CA CYS A 29 -9.38 2.33 7.02
C CYS A 29 -8.38 3.38 7.52
N ARG A 30 -7.61 4.02 6.63
CA ARG A 30 -6.59 5.05 6.93
C ARG A 30 -5.52 4.65 7.95
N ARG A 31 -5.29 3.35 8.14
CA ARG A 31 -4.26 2.80 9.05
C ARG A 31 -3.04 2.26 8.31
N SER A 32 -2.99 2.39 6.99
CA SER A 32 -1.84 1.91 6.24
C SER A 32 -0.70 2.92 6.32
N GLU A 33 0.51 2.43 6.51
CA GLU A 33 1.73 3.25 6.41
C GLU A 33 2.04 3.64 4.97
N ALA A 34 1.54 2.85 4.01
CA ALA A 34 1.64 3.08 2.57
C ALA A 34 0.34 3.63 1.96
N TYR A 35 -0.42 4.44 2.72
CA TYR A 35 -1.64 5.05 2.23
C TYR A 35 -1.37 5.81 0.90
N PRO A 36 -2.19 5.61 -0.15
CA PRO A 36 -3.54 5.03 -0.18
C PRO A 36 -3.63 3.51 -0.36
N LEU A 37 -2.51 2.80 -0.51
CA LEU A 37 -2.50 1.35 -0.71
C LEU A 37 -2.76 0.61 0.62
N CYS A 38 -3.26 -0.62 0.53
CA CYS A 38 -3.53 -1.46 1.70
C CYS A 38 -2.32 -2.36 2.01
N ASP A 39 -1.78 -2.22 3.22
CA ASP A 39 -0.67 -3.00 3.79
C ASP A 39 -1.13 -4.08 4.81
N THR A 40 -2.43 -4.37 4.85
CA THR A 40 -3.09 -5.25 5.84
C THR A 40 -3.07 -4.76 7.31
N SER A 41 -2.64 -3.52 7.60
CA SER A 41 -2.63 -2.95 8.96
C SER A 41 -4.01 -2.95 9.63
N HIS A 42 -5.09 -2.98 8.86
CA HIS A 42 -6.44 -3.17 9.36
C HIS A 42 -6.64 -4.45 10.18
N ARG A 43 -5.81 -5.48 9.99
CA ARG A 43 -5.90 -6.75 10.72
C ARG A 43 -5.36 -6.62 12.15
N ARG A 44 -4.29 -5.84 12.36
CA ARG A 44 -3.66 -5.65 13.68
C ARG A 44 -4.61 -4.98 14.69
N CYS A 45 -5.49 -4.11 14.22
CA CYS A 45 -6.41 -3.33 15.08
C CYS A 45 -7.65 -4.11 15.56
N ARG A 46 -7.91 -5.34 15.09
CA ARG A 46 -9.09 -6.11 15.55
C ARG A 46 -9.00 -6.61 17.01
N ARG A 47 -7.87 -6.40 17.71
CA ARG A 47 -7.72 -6.75 19.14
C ARG A 47 -7.98 -5.62 20.13
N THR A 48 -8.15 -4.37 19.69
CA THR A 48 -8.45 -3.25 20.59
C THR A 48 -9.54 -2.39 19.95
N GLY A 49 -10.78 -2.77 20.22
CA GLY A 49 -11.94 -1.98 19.81
C GLY A 49 -11.91 -0.60 20.46
N LYS A 50 -11.51 0.42 19.70
CA LYS A 50 -12.06 1.78 19.84
C LYS A 50 -12.15 2.43 18.47
N ARG A 51 -13.33 2.98 18.20
CA ARG A 51 -13.53 4.03 17.19
C ARG A 51 -12.49 5.11 17.45
N ALA A 52 -11.58 5.35 16.50
CA ALA A 52 -10.67 6.48 16.55
C ALA A 52 -10.40 6.92 15.11
N GLY A 53 -11.19 7.92 14.67
CA GLY A 53 -10.61 8.94 13.82
C GLY A 53 -9.67 9.78 14.69
N ALA A 54 -8.43 9.90 14.26
CA ALA A 54 -7.40 10.88 14.65
C ALA A 54 -6.17 10.44 13.83
N GLU A 55 -5.97 11.05 12.67
CA GLU A 55 -5.03 12.15 12.48
C GLU A 55 -3.58 11.66 12.44
N GLY A 56 -2.93 11.94 11.31
CA GLY A 56 -1.69 11.33 10.88
C GLY A 56 -0.55 11.56 11.86
N SER A 57 -0.06 10.46 12.43
CA SER A 57 1.27 10.43 13.03
C SER A 57 2.29 10.50 11.91
N ARG A 58 2.70 11.72 11.58
CA ARG A 58 3.88 12.05 10.78
C ARG A 58 5.09 11.34 11.38
N LYS A 59 5.41 10.15 10.91
CA LYS A 59 6.75 9.57 11.03
C LYS A 59 7.32 9.43 9.64
N ALA A 60 7.79 10.56 9.13
CA ALA A 60 8.73 10.60 8.02
C ALA A 60 9.98 9.77 8.39
N MET A 61 10.62 9.25 7.35
CA MET A 61 11.89 8.49 7.32
C MET A 61 11.74 6.98 7.62
N ALA A 62 12.05 6.05 6.71
CA ALA A 62 12.99 6.07 5.60
C ALA A 62 12.44 5.31 4.37
N ASN A 63 12.87 5.73 3.19
CA ASN A 63 12.70 4.99 1.94
C ASN A 63 13.95 4.09 1.75
N PRO A 64 13.91 2.77 2.00
CA PRO A 64 14.91 1.88 1.47
C PRO A 64 14.46 1.49 0.07
N ALA A 65 14.81 2.32 -0.91
CA ALA A 65 14.98 1.85 -2.27
C ALA A 65 16.16 0.86 -2.28
N ALA A 66 15.95 -0.35 -1.77
CA ALA A 66 16.88 -1.47 -1.83
C ALA A 66 16.16 -2.74 -1.32
N ALA A 67 15.56 -3.48 -2.26
CA ALA A 67 15.34 -4.95 -2.24
C ALA A 67 14.02 -5.32 -2.93
N ALA A 68 13.91 -5.01 -4.22
CA ALA A 68 13.06 -5.77 -5.13
C ALA A 68 13.92 -6.19 -6.31
N THR A 69 14.84 -7.10 -6.08
CA THR A 69 15.52 -7.84 -7.15
C THR A 69 14.50 -8.83 -7.71
N THR A 70 13.76 -8.44 -8.73
CA THR A 70 13.05 -9.40 -9.58
C THR A 70 14.03 -9.90 -10.63
N SER A 71 14.75 -10.97 -10.30
CA SER A 71 15.38 -11.82 -11.30
C SER A 71 14.57 -13.10 -11.35
N ASP A 72 13.71 -13.22 -12.36
CA ASP A 72 13.07 -14.48 -12.74
C ASP A 72 13.71 -14.93 -14.06
N PRO A 73 14.80 -15.73 -14.04
CA PRO A 73 15.28 -16.34 -15.26
C PRO A 73 14.31 -17.46 -15.62
N ALA A 74 13.52 -17.19 -16.66
CA ALA A 74 12.64 -18.14 -17.30
C ALA A 74 13.31 -19.52 -17.45
N ALA A 75 12.56 -20.53 -17.03
CA ALA A 75 12.87 -21.94 -17.14
C ALA A 75 13.34 -22.34 -18.54
N THR A 76 14.59 -22.81 -18.64
CA THR A 76 15.04 -23.67 -19.74
C THR A 76 14.16 -24.92 -19.73
N THR A 77 13.35 -25.07 -20.77
CA THR A 77 12.55 -26.26 -21.08
C THR A 77 13.30 -27.04 -22.17
N PRO A 78 13.33 -28.39 -22.14
CA PRO A 78 14.39 -29.22 -22.75
C PRO A 78 14.45 -29.22 -24.27
#